data_AF-A0A2D8AU83-F1
#
_entry.id   AF-A0A2D8AU83-F1
#
_cell.length_a   1.000
_cell.length_b   1.000
_cell.length_c   1.000
_cell.angle_alpha   90.00
_cell.angle_beta   90.00
_cell.angle_gamma   90.00
#
_symmetry.space_group_name_H-M   'P 1'
#
loop_
_entity.id
_entity.type
_entity.pdbx_description
1 polymer ?
#
loop_
_entity_poly.entity_id
_entity_poly.type
_entity_poly.pdbx_seq_one_letter_code
_entity_poly.pdbx_strand_id
1 'polypeptide(L)' 'MTKPNTTFELSIRDVEIIEHALRAKAGRRGLAIAQGETSPELKREMHEIQDVLGRIHQQKNYYAKFKNGQTYVSG' A
#
# COMPACT_ATOMS: atom_id res chain seq x y z
N MET A 1 -27.77 2.59 -12.93
CA MET A 1 -26.38 2.32 -12.50
C MET A 1 -25.97 3.39 -11.52
N THR A 2 -25.51 3.02 -10.32
CA THR A 2 -24.91 3.95 -9.36
C THR A 2 -23.59 4.49 -9.92
N LYS A 3 -23.45 5.81 -9.98
CA LYS A 3 -22.24 6.46 -10.49
C LYS A 3 -21.08 6.21 -9.50
N PRO A 4 -19.93 5.66 -9.94
CA PRO A 4 -18.78 5.48 -9.06
C PRO A 4 -18.31 6.84 -8.51
N ASN A 5 -17.98 6.89 -7.21
CA ASN A 5 -17.32 8.07 -6.65
C ASN A 5 -15.89 8.12 -7.16
N THR A 6 -15.55 9.15 -7.92
CA THR A 6 -14.21 9.39 -8.47
C THR A 6 -13.39 10.36 -7.61
N THR A 7 -14.00 10.90 -6.55
CA THR A 7 -13.34 11.82 -5.62
C THR A 7 -12.55 11.02 -4.61
N PHE A 8 -11.26 11.33 -4.50
CA PHE A 8 -10.38 10.71 -3.51
C PHE A 8 -10.50 11.51 -2.20
N GLU A 9 -11.31 11.04 -1.26
CA GLU A 9 -11.58 11.72 0.02
C GLU A 9 -10.54 11.38 1.11
N LEU A 10 -9.54 10.55 0.80
CA LEU A 10 -8.50 10.18 1.75
C LEU A 10 -7.45 11.29 1.85
N SER A 11 -7.16 11.73 3.07
CA SER A 11 -6.04 12.61 3.34
C SER A 11 -4.71 11.87 3.22
N ILE A 12 -3.59 12.60 3.13
CA ILE A 12 -2.24 12.02 3.19
C ILE A 12 -2.10 11.13 4.43
N ARG A 13 -2.63 11.58 5.58
CA ARG A 13 -2.57 10.83 6.83
C ARG A 13 -3.34 9.51 6.77
N ASP A 14 -4.50 9.49 6.12
CA ASP A 14 -5.27 8.26 5.97
C ASP A 14 -4.52 7.23 5.11
N VAL A 15 -3.87 7.71 4.04
CA VAL A 15 -3.04 6.88 3.17
C VAL A 15 -1.84 6.30 3.92
N GLU A 16 -1.17 7.08 4.78
CA GLU A 16 -0.09 6.58 5.65
C GLU A 16 -0.57 5.49 6.60
N ILE A 17 -1.73 5.67 7.24
CA ILE A 17 -2.30 4.68 8.17
C ILE A 17 -2.59 3.37 7.41
N ILE A 18 -3.17 3.45 6.22
CA ILE A 18 -3.42 2.30 5.36
C ILE A 18 -2.11 1.61 4.99
N GLU A 19 -1.09 2.36 4.58
CA GLU A 19 0.23 1.83 4.24
C GLU A 19 0.88 1.10 5.43
N HIS A 20 0.86 1.70 6.62
CA HIS A 20 1.40 1.07 7.82
C HIS A 20 0.68 -0.24 8.16
N ALA A 21 -0.65 -0.26 8.07
CA ALA A 21 -1.43 -1.46 8.32
C ALA A 21 -1.10 -2.58 7.31
N LEU A 22 -0.97 -2.23 6.03
CA LEU A 22 -0.58 -3.14 4.96
C LEU A 22 0.83 -3.69 5.16
N ARG A 23 1.82 -2.84 5.48
CA ARG A 23 3.20 -3.26 5.79
C ARG A 23 3.25 -4.19 7.00
N ALA A 24 2.49 -3.89 8.05
CA ALA A 24 2.43 -4.75 9.24
C ALA A 24 1.82 -6.12 8.92
N LYS A 25 0.76 -6.17 8.10
CA LYS A 25 0.16 -7.42 7.63
C LYS A 25 1.14 -8.20 6.75
N ALA A 26 1.79 -7.52 5.81
CA ALA A 26 2.83 -8.10 4.97
C ALA A 26 3.97 -8.73 5.79
N GLY A 27 4.46 -8.02 6.81
CA GLY A 27 5.51 -8.53 7.70
C GLY A 27 5.10 -9.82 8.42
N ARG A 28 3.88 -9.86 8.99
CA ARG A 28 3.36 -11.08 9.64
C ARG A 28 3.25 -12.25 8.68
N ARG A 29 2.80 -12.00 7.44
CA ARG A 29 2.66 -13.03 6.40
C ARG A 29 4.01 -13.51 5.87
N GLY A 30 4.95 -12.60 5.65
CA GLY A 30 6.33 -12.95 5.28
C GLY A 30 6.99 -13.84 6.32
N LEU A 31 6.77 -13.56 7.62
CA LEU A 31 7.26 -14.41 8.70
C LEU A 31 6.63 -15.80 8.69
N ALA A 32 5.31 -15.91 8.52
CA ALA A 32 4.62 -17.20 8.43
C ALA A 32 5.12 -18.05 7.24
N ILE A 33 5.31 -17.43 6.07
CA ILE A 33 5.88 -18.09 4.89
C ILE A 33 7.32 -18.56 5.17
N ALA A 34 8.14 -17.72 5.81
CA ALA A 34 9.51 -18.08 6.19
C ALA A 34 9.56 -19.23 7.22
N GLN A 35 8.53 -19.37 8.05
CA GLN A 35 8.36 -20.48 8.99
C GLN A 35 7.80 -21.76 8.34
N GLY A 36 7.59 -21.76 7.01
CA GLY A 36 7.19 -22.94 6.25
C GLY A 36 5.69 -23.01 5.96
N GLU A 37 4.92 -21.96 6.22
CA GLU A 37 3.51 -21.95 5.85
C GLU A 37 3.34 -21.78 4.33
N THR A 38 2.66 -22.74 3.69
CA THR A 38 2.60 -22.87 2.22
C THR A 38 1.22 -22.63 1.64
N SER A 39 0.28 -22.06 2.41
CA SER A 39 -1.07 -21.76 1.90
C SER A 39 -1.00 -20.88 0.63
N PRO A 40 -1.64 -21.33 -0.48
CA PRO A 40 -1.77 -20.54 -1.69
C PRO A 40 -2.46 -19.18 -1.45
N GLU A 41 -3.40 -19.14 -0.51
CA GLU A 41 -4.12 -17.93 -0.12
C GLU A 41 -3.19 -16.92 0.54
N LEU A 42 -2.24 -17.35 1.38
CA LEU A 42 -1.24 -16.46 1.98
C LEU A 42 -0.34 -15.82 0.93
N LYS A 43 0.08 -16.61 -0.08
CA LYS A 43 0.90 -16.10 -1.19
C LYS A 43 0.11 -15.10 -2.03
N ARG A 44 -1.15 -15.42 -2.35
CA ARG A 44 -2.04 -14.52 -3.10
C ARG A 44 -2.27 -13.21 -2.35
N GLU A 45 -2.58 -13.30 -1.06
CA GLU A 45 -2.78 -12.13 -0.19
C GLU A 45 -1.51 -11.28 -0.11
N MET A 46 -0.31 -11.90 -0.09
CA MET A 46 0.93 -11.13 -0.16
C MET A 46 1.10 -10.38 -1.48
N HIS A 47 0.82 -11.01 -2.61
CA HIS A 47 0.90 -10.34 -3.90
C HIS A 47 -0.08 -9.16 -3.96
N GLU A 48 -1.32 -9.36 -3.52
CA GLU A 48 -2.34 -8.30 -3.46
C GLU A 48 -1.88 -7.11 -2.59
N ILE A 49 -1.27 -7.38 -1.43
CA ILE A 49 -0.73 -6.32 -0.56
C ILE A 49 0.41 -5.56 -1.24
N GLN A 50 1.35 -6.26 -1.89
CA GLN A 50 2.47 -5.61 -2.59
C GLN A 50 1.97 -4.72 -3.74
N ASP A 51 0.97 -5.18 -4.50
CA ASP A 51 0.36 -4.40 -5.59
C ASP A 51 -0.35 -3.14 -5.07
N VAL A 52 -1.05 -3.24 -3.94
CA VAL A 52 -1.69 -2.07 -3.29
C VAL A 52 -0.63 -1.09 -2.79
N LEU A 53 0.42 -1.57 -2.12
CA LEU A 53 1.52 -0.74 -1.63
C LEU A 53 2.23 -0.02 -2.79
N GLY A 54 2.44 -0.70 -3.92
CA GLY A 54 2.99 -0.11 -5.14
C GLY A 54 2.13 1.03 -5.69
N ARG A 55 0.80 0.85 -5.75
CA ARG A 55 -0.14 1.91 -6.19
C ARG A 55 -0.16 3.10 -5.22
N ILE A 56 -0.13 2.85 -3.91
CA ILE A 56 -0.05 3.90 -2.88
C ILE A 56 1.24 4.70 -3.03
N HIS A 57 2.38 4.02 -3.22
CA HIS A 57 3.67 4.68 -3.45
C HIS A 57 3.65 5.58 -4.69
N GLN A 58 3.09 5.10 -5.80
CA GLN A 58 2.94 5.90 -7.03
C GLN A 58 2.06 7.14 -6.80
N GLN A 59 0.95 7.02 -6.07
CA GLN A 59 0.09 8.16 -5.75
C GLN A 59 0.82 9.20 -4.90
N LYS A 60 1.58 8.81 -3.86
CA LYS A 60 2.38 9.75 -3.05
C LYS A 60 3.36 10.55 -3.91
N ASN A 61 4.06 9.89 -4.83
CA ASN A 61 5.00 10.55 -5.73
C ASN A 61 4.32 11.58 -6.64
N TYR A 62 3.07 11.34 -7.02
CA TYR A 62 2.28 12.25 -7.84
C TYR A 62 1.80 13.47 -7.04
N TYR A 63 1.27 13.26 -5.83
CA TYR A 63 0.62 14.30 -5.03
C TYR A 63 1.59 15.10 -4.14
N ALA A 64 2.70 14.51 -3.69
CA ALA A 64 3.64 15.12 -2.76
C ALA A 64 4.98 15.42 -3.45
N LYS A 65 4.97 16.23 -4.51
CA LYS A 65 6.24 16.80 -5.03
C LYS A 65 6.63 18.00 -4.18
N PHE A 66 7.89 18.04 -3.75
CA PHE A 66 8.46 19.21 -3.10
C PHE A 66 8.49 20.39 -4.07
N LYS A 67 8.52 21.63 -3.55
CA LYS A 67 8.55 22.86 -4.37
C LYS A 67 9.74 22.91 -5.34
N ASN A 68 10.83 22.20 -5.02
CA ASN A 68 12.01 22.06 -5.86
C ASN A 68 11.88 20.93 -6.92
N GLY A 69 10.70 20.34 -7.09
CA GLY A 69 10.41 19.28 -8.06
C GLY A 69 10.83 17.88 -7.61
N GLN A 70 11.41 17.72 -6.42
CA GLN A 70 11.81 16.41 -5.90
C GLN A 70 10.58 15.59 -5.48
N THR A 71 10.65 14.29 -5.74
CA THR A 71 9.62 13.32 -5.33
C THR A 71 9.71 13.06 -3.83
N TYR A 72 8.59 13.10 -3.12
CA TYR A 72 8.52 12.65 -1.73
C TYR A 72 8.62 11.13 -1.63
N VAL A 73 9.63 10.63 -0.93
CA VAL A 73 9.82 9.20 -0.64
C VAL A 73 9.83 9.02 0.87
N SER A 74 8.85 8.28 1.40
CA SER A 74 8.80 7.88 2.81
C SER A 74 9.26 6.44 2.97
N GLY A 75 10.13 6.19 3.96
CA GLY A 75 10.64 4.87 4.35
C GLY A 75 9.75 4.20 5.38
#